data_AF-W4EFP5-F1
#
_entry.id   AF-W4EFP5-F1
#
_cell.length_a   1.000
_cell.length_b   1.000
_cell.length_c   1.000
_cell.angle_alpha   90.00
_cell.angle_beta   90.00
_cell.angle_gamma   90.00
#
_symmetry.space_group_name_H-M   'P 1'
#
loop_
_entity.id
_entity.type
_entity.pdbx_description
1 polymer ?
#
loop_
_entity_poly.entity_id
_entity_poly.type
_entity_poly.pdbx_seq_one_letter_code
_entity_poly.pdbx_strand_id
1 'polypeptide(L)' 'MVIYVVLIYALIAVIDPYGLRKKGMKRDFLVCSALYLISFALAFALSMHWEIPSPSPLFVDWVKKLY' A
#
# COMPACT_ATOMS: atom_id res chain seq x y z
N MET A 1 5.76 -6.58 17.81
CA MET A 1 6.30 -5.68 16.78
C MET A 1 5.35 -5.48 15.61
N VAL A 2 4.86 -6.54 14.94
CA VAL A 2 3.96 -6.42 13.77
C VAL A 2 2.72 -5.57 14.05
N ILE A 3 2.06 -5.77 15.18
CA ILE A 3 0.86 -4.98 15.58
C ILE A 3 1.18 -3.49 15.68
N TYR A 4 2.33 -3.12 16.24
CA TYR A 4 2.76 -1.72 16.35
C TYR A 4 3.05 -1.11 14.97
N VAL A 5 3.66 -1.87 14.07
CA VAL A 5 3.91 -1.43 12.69
C VAL A 5 2.58 -1.16 11.97
N VAL A 6 1.61 -2.07 12.07
CA VAL A 6 0.28 -1.90 11.48
C VAL A 6 -0.43 -0.67 12.05
N LEU A 7 -0.39 -0.47 13.37
CA LEU A 7 -1.00 0.69 14.03
C LEU A 7 -0.36 2.02 13.60
N ILE A 8 0.97 2.08 13.50
CA ILE A 8 1.68 3.29 13.05
C ILE A 8 1.32 3.61 11.60
N TYR A 9 1.28 2.61 10.72
CA TYR A 9 0.89 2.81 9.33
C TYR A 9 -0.57 3.24 9.18
N ALA A 10 -1.48 2.70 10.00
CA ALA A 10 -2.88 3.15 10.02
C ALA A 10 -3.02 4.62 10.48
N LEU A 11 -2.21 5.05 11.45
CA LEU A 11 -2.15 6.46 11.85
C LEU A 11 -1.64 7.36 10.72
N ILE A 12 -0.55 6.96 10.05
CA ILE A 12 0.01 7.72 8.91
C ILE A 12 -1.01 7.80 7.77
N ALA A 13 -1.72 6.70 7.45
CA ALA A 13 -2.75 6.65 6.42
C ALA A 13 -3.91 7.65 6.63
N VAL A 14 -4.14 8.06 7.89
CA VAL A 14 -5.18 9.02 8.27
C VAL A 14 -4.62 10.43 8.40
N ILE A 15 -3.40 10.58 8.93
CA ILE A 15 -2.74 11.89 9.15
C ILE A 15 -2.31 12.52 7.82
N ASP A 16 -1.75 11.72 6.90
CA ASP A 16 -1.19 12.20 5.63
C ASP A 16 -2.25 12.92 4.74
N PRO A 17 -3.44 12.35 4.52
CA PRO A 17 -4.51 13.06 3.82
C PRO A 17 -5.28 14.05 4.72
N TYR A 18 -5.06 14.13 6.04
CA TYR A 18 -5.86 14.98 6.95
C TYR A 18 -5.85 16.47 6.55
N GLY A 19 -4.77 16.92 5.89
CA GLY A 19 -4.69 18.25 5.27
C GLY A 19 -5.74 18.50 4.17
N LEU A 20 -6.12 17.47 3.41
CA LEU A 20 -7.17 17.51 2.38
C LEU A 20 -8.57 17.63 3.00
N ARG A 21 -8.78 16.97 4.16
CA ARG A 21 -10.03 17.09 4.93
C ARG A 21 -10.21 18.52 5.45
N LYS A 22 -9.14 19.18 5.89
CA LYS A 22 -9.16 20.60 6.32
C LYS A 22 -9.46 21.56 5.15
N LYS A 23 -9.10 21.19 3.92
CA LYS A 23 -9.43 21.94 2.69
C LYS A 23 -10.84 21.67 2.13
N GLY A 24 -11.65 20.85 2.80
CA GLY A 24 -13.02 20.52 2.36
C GLY A 24 -13.10 19.49 1.23
N MET A 25 -11.97 18.97 0.74
CA MET A 25 -11.92 18.00 -0.37
C MET A 25 -12.08 16.56 0.16
N LYS A 26 -13.32 16.21 0.52
CA LYS A 26 -13.65 14.91 1.15
C LYS A 26 -13.44 13.71 0.22
N ARG A 27 -13.60 13.90 -1.10
CA ARG A 27 -13.40 12.82 -2.09
C ARG A 27 -11.92 12.48 -2.24
N ASP A 28 -11.06 13.48 -2.41
CA ASP A 28 -9.61 13.27 -2.52
C ASP A 28 -9.03 12.67 -1.25
N PHE A 29 -9.51 13.10 -0.07
CA PHE A 29 -9.17 12.46 1.21
C PHE A 29 -9.46 10.95 1.19
N LEU A 30 -10.66 10.57 0.75
CA LEU A 30 -11.09 9.18 0.75
C LEU A 30 -10.32 8.34 -0.27
N VAL A 31 -10.07 8.88 -1.46
CA VAL A 31 -9.29 8.20 -2.51
C VAL A 31 -7.84 8.01 -2.08
N CYS A 32 -7.19 9.04 -1.54
CA CYS A 32 -5.82 8.94 -1.04
C CYS A 32 -5.69 7.94 0.12
N SER A 33 -6.59 8.00 1.10
CA SER A 33 -6.55 7.09 2.25
C SER A 33 -6.85 5.64 1.84
N ALA A 34 -7.77 5.42 0.88
CA ALA A 34 -8.04 4.10 0.32
C ALA A 34 -6.85 3.52 -0.48
N LEU A 35 -6.22 4.34 -1.35
CA LEU A 35 -5.02 3.94 -2.07
C LEU A 35 -3.88 3.57 -1.11
N TYR A 36 -3.70 4.35 -0.04
CA TYR A 36 -2.69 4.09 0.98
C TYR A 36 -2.92 2.75 1.70
N LEU A 37 -4.17 2.45 2.08
CA LEU A 37 -4.54 1.17 2.69
C LEU A 37 -4.28 -0.01 1.74
N ILE A 38 -4.59 0.14 0.45
CA ILE A 38 -4.33 -0.89 -0.56
C ILE A 38 -2.82 -1.14 -0.69
N SER A 39 -2.02 -0.08 -0.80
CA SER A 39 -0.55 -0.20 -0.85
C SER A 39 0.02 -0.87 0.41
N PHE A 40 -0.50 -0.54 1.58
CA PHE A 40 -0.09 -1.18 2.83
C PHE A 40 -0.46 -2.67 2.87
N ALA A 41 -1.68 -3.03 2.45
CA ALA A 41 -2.10 -4.43 2.37
C ALA A 41 -1.24 -5.25 1.40
N LEU A 42 -0.89 -4.67 0.24
CA LEU A 42 0.04 -5.27 -0.72
C LEU A 42 1.44 -5.48 -0.14
N ALA A 43 2.00 -4.45 0.51
CA ALA A 43 3.31 -4.54 1.16
C ALA A 43 3.32 -5.59 2.29
N PHE A 44 2.23 -5.68 3.06
CA PHE A 44 2.07 -6.68 4.10
C PHE A 44 1.98 -8.10 3.54
N ALA A 45 1.20 -8.30 2.47
CA ALA A 45 1.11 -9.60 1.78
C ALA A 45 2.46 -10.03 1.19
N LEU A 46 3.21 -9.10 0.57
CA LEU A 46 4.57 -9.35 0.10
C LEU A 46 5.53 -9.72 1.24
N SER A 47 5.45 -9.00 2.36
CA SER A 47 6.26 -9.28 3.55
C SER A 47 5.94 -10.63 4.18
N MET A 48 4.72 -11.14 4.01
CA MET A 48 4.33 -12.49 4.44
C MET A 48 4.73 -13.57 3.42
N HIS A 49 5.51 -13.21 2.38
CA HIS A 49 5.87 -14.08 1.26
C HIS A 49 4.67 -14.72 0.56
N TRP A 50 3.51 -14.06 0.60
CA TRP A 50 2.36 -14.52 -0.18
C TRP A 50 2.70 -14.38 -1.66
N GLU A 51 2.53 -15.46 -2.44
CA GLU A 51 2.76 -15.44 -3.88
C GLU A 51 1.71 -14.57 -4.56
N ILE A 52 2.00 -13.27 -4.67
CA ILE A 52 1.17 -12.35 -5.43
C ILE A 52 1.50 -12.57 -6.91
N PRO A 53 0.52 -12.97 -7.76
CA PRO A 53 0.77 -13.10 -9.18
C PRO A 53 1.26 -11.76 -9.71
N SER A 54 2.47 -11.75 -10.26
CA SER A 54 3.04 -10.52 -10.79
C SER A 54 2.11 -9.97 -11.88
N PRO A 55 1.75 -8.67 -11.84
CA PRO A 55 0.91 -8.07 -12.89
C PRO A 55 1.61 -8.01 -14.26
N SER A 56 2.89 -8.39 -14.34
CA SER A 56 3.66 -8.49 -15.57
C SER A 56 4.42 -9.83 -15.66
N PRO A 57 3.77 -10.91 -16.10
CA PRO A 57 4.42 -12.21 -16.29
C PRO A 57 5.66 -12.12 -17.21
N LEU A 58 5.64 -11.21 -18.19
CA LEU A 58 6.77 -10.94 -19.08
C LEU A 58 8.03 -10.48 -18.35
N PHE A 59 7.92 -9.67 -17.29
CA PHE A 59 9.08 -9.24 -16.51
C PHE A 59 9.63 -10.37 -15.64
N VAL A 60 8.76 -11.24 -15.14
CA VAL A 60 9.18 -12.43 -14.36
C VAL A 60 9.97 -13.39 -15.23
N ASP A 61 9.53 -13.64 -16.46
CA ASP A 61 10.24 -14.51 -17.41
C ASP A 61 11.58 -13.92 -17.84
N TRP A 62 11.67 -12.60 -17.99
CA TRP A 62 12.94 -11.91 -18.28
C TRP A 62 13.94 -11.99 -17.13
N VAL A 63 13.50 -11.77 -15.88
CA VAL A 63 14.37 -11.86 -14.70
C VAL A 63 14.86 -13.30 -14.48
N LYS A 64 13.99 -14.31 -14.66
CA LYS A 64 14.38 -15.74 -14.60
C LYS A 64 15.39 -16.16 -15.64
N LYS A 65 15.53 -15.42 -16.74
CA LYS A 65 16.51 -15.71 -17.80
C LYS A 65 17.88 -15.09 -17.52
N LEU A 66 17.93 -14.13 -16.60
CA LEU A 66 19.14 -13.37 -16.26
C LEU A 66 19.88 -13.94 -15.04
N TYR A 67 19.24 -14.82 -14.25
CA TYR A 67 19.75 -15.46 -13.03
C TYR A 67 19.70 -16.97 -13.19
#